data_AF-X8ISZ6-F1
#
_entry.id   AF-X8ISZ6-F1
#
_cell.length_a   1.000
_cell.length_b   1.000
_cell.length_c   1.000
_cell.angle_alpha   90.00
_cell.angle_beta   90.00
_cell.angle_gamma   90.00
#
_symmetry.space_group_name_H-M   'P 1'
#
loop_
_entity.id
_entity.type
_entity.pdbx_description
1 polymer ?
#
loop_
_entity_poly.entity_id
_entity_poly.type
_entity_poly.pdbx_seq_one_letter_code
_entity_poly.pdbx_strand_id
1 'polypeptide(L)'
;MNIKKMERASIILLILVCIGIMFTGCSKSVKEEAMNEVKALKASEYMTEDQKSIETLKKSFINSIDKAKDDNEIKKIVKQFRTEKKTFATRKDKIKAYKDLVIKQAGDKKAEAEKILKAYEKKLNAVKSNKELEKLTKEINAKITEKTGKSIEVTTSEIETSTPAGKEIQKQQASPASSRNSGSSAETPKSNSGSSSSKQKVWVVDKPAWTETKYKTETYTYTVYICGGREFPDYDSGYAYYCELGDAGTPSRLYPSTKTGTRQVPYTVTHPEQGHWEYR
;
A
#
# COMPACT_ATOMS: atom_id res chain seq x y z
N MET A 1 11.42 -18.00 30.90
CA MET A 1 11.93 -16.61 31.04
C MET A 1 11.86 -15.95 29.67
N ASN A 2 11.22 -14.78 29.59
CA ASN A 2 10.63 -14.21 28.38
C ASN A 2 11.64 -13.52 27.43
N ILE A 3 11.85 -14.10 26.24
CA ILE A 3 12.48 -13.47 25.08
C ILE A 3 11.38 -12.95 24.15
N LYS A 4 10.67 -11.89 24.54
CA LYS A 4 9.69 -11.20 23.67
C LYS A 4 9.57 -9.73 24.06
N LYS A 5 10.62 -8.94 23.82
CA LYS A 5 10.60 -7.49 24.02
C LYS A 5 11.66 -6.73 23.22
N MET A 6 11.93 -7.09 21.96
CA MET A 6 12.84 -6.30 21.10
C MET A 6 12.50 -6.21 19.60
N GLU A 7 11.29 -6.54 19.15
CA GLU A 7 10.94 -6.48 17.71
C GLU A 7 9.76 -5.57 17.36
N ARG A 8 9.48 -4.55 18.19
CA ARG A 8 8.42 -3.55 17.89
C ARG A 8 8.93 -2.12 17.71
N ALA A 9 10.23 -1.94 17.51
CA ALA A 9 10.84 -0.63 17.22
C ALA A 9 11.53 -0.54 15.85
N SER A 10 11.56 -1.61 15.04
CA SER A 10 12.42 -1.68 13.83
C SER A 10 11.78 -1.26 12.50
N ILE A 11 10.60 -0.63 12.49
CA ILE A 11 9.98 -0.12 11.23
C ILE A 11 9.62 1.37 11.34
N ILE A 12 10.27 2.09 12.27
CA ILE A 12 10.28 3.55 12.34
C ILE A 12 11.73 4.01 12.55
N LEU A 13 12.66 3.52 11.73
CA LEU A 13 14.01 4.10 11.60
C LEU A 13 14.77 3.52 10.40
N LEU A 14 14.34 3.83 9.17
CA LEU A 14 15.18 3.62 7.99
C LEU A 14 15.24 4.88 7.13
N ILE A 15 15.39 6.03 7.80
CA ILE A 15 15.84 7.30 7.23
C ILE A 15 16.89 7.87 8.19
N LEU A 16 18.04 7.20 8.31
CA LEU A 16 19.28 7.73 8.90
C LEU A 16 20.41 6.72 8.63
N VAL A 17 20.77 6.56 7.35
CA VAL A 17 22.05 5.92 6.99
C VAL A 17 23.09 7.04 6.90
N CYS A 18 23.72 7.33 8.04
CA CYS A 18 24.96 8.12 8.07
C CYS A 18 26.12 7.25 7.58
N ILE A 19 26.64 7.53 6.38
CA ILE A 19 27.95 7.07 5.93
C ILE A 19 28.83 8.32 5.75
N GLY A 20 30.02 8.28 6.35
CA GLY A 20 30.99 9.38 6.35
C GLY A 20 31.81 9.51 5.05
N ILE A 21 32.33 10.74 4.90
CA ILE A 21 33.54 11.17 4.18
C ILE A 21 33.53 11.07 2.63
N MET A 22 33.29 12.19 1.95
CA MET A 22 34.27 12.97 1.16
C MET A 22 33.54 14.04 0.33
N PHE A 23 34.04 15.27 0.36
CA PHE A 23 33.49 16.42 -0.36
C PHE A 23 33.71 16.24 -1.87
N THR A 24 32.67 15.85 -2.60
CA THR A 24 32.55 16.12 -4.04
C THR A 24 31.33 17.01 -4.23
N GLY A 25 31.56 18.22 -4.71
CA GLY A 25 30.53 19.25 -4.84
C GLY A 25 29.37 18.75 -5.71
N CYS A 26 28.17 18.82 -5.15
CA CYS A 26 26.93 18.55 -5.85
C CYS A 26 26.79 19.49 -7.06
N SER A 27 26.58 18.95 -8.26
CA SER A 27 26.36 19.75 -9.46
C SER A 27 24.94 20.33 -9.40
N LYS A 28 24.82 21.66 -9.56
CA LYS A 28 23.51 22.36 -9.48
C LYS A 28 22.46 21.75 -10.42
N SER A 29 22.87 21.23 -11.57
CA SER A 29 21.99 20.60 -12.56
C SER A 29 21.33 19.32 -12.05
N VAL A 30 22.07 18.43 -11.38
CA VAL A 30 21.52 17.15 -10.87
C VAL A 30 20.50 17.40 -9.75
N LYS A 31 20.78 18.37 -8.87
CA LYS A 31 19.84 18.77 -7.81
C LYS A 31 18.55 19.37 -8.37
N GLU A 32 18.68 20.23 -9.38
CA GLU A 32 17.53 20.88 -10.01
C GLU A 32 16.65 19.88 -10.79
N GLU A 33 17.26 18.97 -11.54
CA GLU A 33 16.55 17.89 -12.23
C GLU A 33 15.76 17.01 -11.26
N ALA A 34 16.40 16.57 -10.16
CA ALA A 34 15.76 15.79 -9.12
C ALA A 34 14.57 16.53 -8.47
N MET A 35 14.74 17.82 -8.18
CA MET A 35 13.68 18.67 -7.64
C MET A 35 12.49 18.78 -8.60
N ASN A 36 12.77 18.95 -9.89
CA ASN A 36 11.73 19.06 -10.91
C ASN A 36 10.95 17.75 -11.06
N GLU A 37 11.62 16.60 -10.99
CA GLU A 37 10.95 15.29 -11.03
C GLU A 37 9.98 15.10 -9.84
N VAL A 38 10.40 15.44 -8.62
CA VAL A 38 9.54 15.33 -7.44
C VAL A 38 8.41 16.37 -7.49
N LYS A 39 8.69 17.59 -7.95
CA LYS A 39 7.68 18.65 -8.12
C LYS A 39 6.62 18.32 -9.16
N ALA A 40 7.00 17.59 -10.22
CA ALA A 40 6.10 17.13 -11.27
C ALA A 40 5.06 16.11 -10.77
N LEU A 41 5.25 15.52 -9.58
CA LEU A 41 4.23 14.68 -8.95
C LEU A 41 3.01 15.52 -8.57
N LYS A 42 1.87 15.22 -9.20
CA LYS A 42 0.59 15.89 -8.96
C LYS A 42 -0.31 14.99 -8.11
N ALA A 43 -0.54 15.37 -6.86
CA ALA A 43 -1.45 14.62 -5.97
C ALA A 43 -2.85 14.46 -6.59
N SER A 44 -3.32 15.46 -7.35
CA SER A 44 -4.61 15.42 -8.05
C SER A 44 -4.77 14.26 -9.05
N GLU A 45 -3.69 13.59 -9.47
CA GLU A 45 -3.76 12.40 -10.34
C GLU A 45 -4.12 11.12 -9.58
N TYR A 46 -4.12 11.18 -8.24
CA TYR A 46 -4.44 10.07 -7.34
C TYR A 46 -5.82 10.22 -6.72
N MET A 47 -6.32 9.12 -6.13
CA MET A 47 -7.58 9.15 -5.38
C MET A 47 -7.46 10.08 -4.17
N THR A 48 -8.57 10.67 -3.75
CA THR A 48 -8.62 11.67 -2.66
C THR A 48 -8.05 11.10 -1.36
N GLU A 49 -8.25 9.81 -1.13
CA GLU A 49 -7.72 9.06 0.01
C GLU A 49 -6.18 8.98 -0.02
N ASP A 50 -5.58 8.93 -1.21
CA ASP A 50 -4.13 8.81 -1.41
C ASP A 50 -3.43 10.20 -1.49
N GLN A 51 -4.17 11.26 -1.82
CA GLN A 51 -3.61 12.61 -2.09
C GLN A 51 -2.73 13.16 -0.97
N LYS A 52 -3.17 13.00 0.29
CA LYS A 52 -2.42 13.52 1.45
C LYS A 52 -1.11 12.77 1.67
N SER A 53 -1.08 11.46 1.40
CA SER A 53 0.14 10.65 1.44
C SER A 53 1.10 11.06 0.32
N ILE A 54 0.58 11.32 -0.88
CA ILE A 54 1.38 11.81 -2.02
C ILE A 54 2.01 13.19 -1.73
N GLU A 55 1.26 14.12 -1.15
CA GLU A 55 1.81 15.43 -0.76
C GLU A 55 2.88 15.31 0.34
N THR A 56 2.70 14.37 1.27
CA THR A 56 3.69 14.10 2.33
C THR A 56 4.97 13.49 1.75
N LEU A 57 4.82 12.50 0.86
CA LEU A 57 5.91 11.90 0.10
C LEU A 57 6.71 12.99 -0.64
N LYS A 58 6.00 13.81 -1.41
CA LYS A 58 6.57 14.93 -2.18
C LYS A 58 7.40 15.86 -1.29
N LYS A 59 6.86 16.31 -0.16
CA LYS A 59 7.57 17.18 0.79
C LYS A 59 8.80 16.51 1.41
N SER A 60 8.68 15.24 1.79
CA SER A 60 9.79 14.47 2.36
C SER A 60 10.96 14.38 1.38
N PHE A 61 10.69 14.03 0.13
CA PHE A 61 11.72 13.89 -0.91
C PHE A 61 12.34 15.23 -1.31
N ILE A 62 11.58 16.33 -1.38
CA ILE A 62 12.13 17.67 -1.59
C ILE A 62 13.14 18.01 -0.49
N ASN A 63 12.76 17.83 0.78
CA ASN A 63 13.64 18.09 1.92
C ASN A 63 14.89 17.20 1.94
N SER A 64 14.77 15.93 1.51
CA SER A 64 15.92 15.02 1.37
C SER A 64 16.87 15.47 0.26
N ILE A 65 16.35 15.88 -0.90
CA ILE A 65 17.18 16.42 -2.00
C ILE A 65 17.85 17.73 -1.56
N ASP A 66 17.15 18.58 -0.81
CA ASP A 66 17.72 19.84 -0.30
C ASP A 66 18.92 19.62 0.62
N LYS A 67 18.87 18.57 1.45
CA LYS A 67 19.91 18.20 2.43
C LYS A 67 21.02 17.31 1.87
N ALA A 68 20.84 16.77 0.66
CA ALA A 68 21.83 15.90 0.04
C ALA A 68 23.15 16.64 -0.21
N LYS A 69 24.26 15.95 0.05
CA LYS A 69 25.61 16.54 0.02
C LYS A 69 26.28 16.39 -1.35
N ASP A 70 25.93 15.35 -2.08
CA ASP A 70 26.55 14.99 -3.36
C ASP A 70 25.53 14.37 -4.34
N ASP A 71 25.94 14.28 -5.61
CA ASP A 71 25.08 13.79 -6.69
C ASP A 71 24.73 12.30 -6.55
N ASN A 72 25.54 11.51 -5.88
CA ASN A 72 25.28 10.08 -5.67
C ASN A 72 24.16 9.88 -4.63
N GLU A 73 24.14 10.69 -3.57
CA GLU A 73 23.05 10.74 -2.60
C GLU A 73 21.75 11.16 -3.29
N ILE A 74 21.76 12.20 -4.12
CA ILE A 74 20.59 12.64 -4.89
C ILE A 74 20.08 11.52 -5.80
N LYS A 75 20.96 10.82 -6.53
CA LYS A 75 20.56 9.69 -7.38
C LYS A 75 19.90 8.57 -6.59
N LYS A 76 20.38 8.26 -5.38
CA LYS A 76 19.74 7.27 -4.49
C LYS A 76 18.36 7.73 -4.03
N ILE A 77 18.23 9.00 -3.62
CA ILE A 77 16.96 9.61 -3.20
C ILE A 77 15.94 9.56 -4.35
N VAL A 78 16.33 9.96 -5.57
CA VAL A 78 15.44 9.90 -6.75
C VAL A 78 15.07 8.46 -7.10
N LYS A 79 16.00 7.51 -7.01
CA LYS A 79 15.70 6.09 -7.24
C LYS A 79 14.67 5.57 -6.22
N GLN A 80 14.80 5.95 -4.96
CA GLN A 80 13.84 5.60 -3.91
C GLN A 80 12.48 6.27 -4.16
N PHE A 81 12.46 7.55 -4.53
CA PHE A 81 11.26 8.28 -4.92
C PHE A 81 10.50 7.56 -6.04
N ARG A 82 11.19 7.14 -7.10
CA ARG A 82 10.60 6.39 -8.22
C ARG A 82 10.00 5.05 -7.77
N THR A 83 10.65 4.36 -6.84
CA THR A 83 10.14 3.11 -6.26
C THR A 83 8.90 3.35 -5.41
N GLU A 84 8.94 4.31 -4.49
CA GLU A 84 7.82 4.62 -3.61
C GLU A 84 6.62 5.19 -4.36
N LYS A 85 6.85 6.04 -5.37
CA LYS A 85 5.80 6.54 -6.27
C LYS A 85 5.01 5.41 -6.93
N LYS A 86 5.68 4.31 -7.34
CA LYS A 86 5.03 3.15 -7.97
C LYS A 86 4.14 2.36 -7.00
N THR A 87 4.28 2.56 -5.69
CA THR A 87 3.40 1.91 -4.70
C THR A 87 2.01 2.55 -4.63
N PHE A 88 1.82 3.71 -5.24
CA PHE A 88 0.54 4.39 -5.34
C PHE A 88 -0.01 4.24 -6.75
N ALA A 89 -1.24 3.74 -6.85
CA ALA A 89 -1.93 3.68 -8.13
C ALA A 89 -2.63 5.00 -8.45
N THR A 90 -2.46 5.49 -9.67
CA THR A 90 -3.18 6.70 -10.12
C THR A 90 -4.66 6.39 -10.33
N ARG A 91 -5.48 7.45 -10.44
CA ARG A 91 -6.90 7.30 -10.80
C ARG A 91 -7.06 6.57 -12.13
N LYS A 92 -6.20 6.90 -13.11
CA LYS A 92 -6.20 6.28 -14.44
C LYS A 92 -5.88 4.78 -14.34
N ASP A 93 -4.90 4.40 -13.51
CA ASP A 93 -4.53 2.99 -13.32
C ASP A 93 -5.66 2.20 -12.68
N LYS A 94 -6.29 2.75 -11.63
CA LYS A 94 -7.45 2.14 -10.97
C LYS A 94 -8.64 1.96 -11.92
N ILE A 95 -8.96 2.99 -12.72
CA ILE A 95 -10.04 2.92 -13.73
C ILE A 95 -9.70 1.91 -14.83
N LYS A 96 -8.43 1.82 -15.26
CA LYS A 96 -8.01 0.83 -16.25
C LYS A 96 -8.16 -0.59 -15.70
N ALA A 97 -7.66 -0.85 -14.49
CA ALA A 97 -7.79 -2.14 -13.84
C ALA A 97 -9.27 -2.55 -13.67
N TYR A 98 -10.14 -1.59 -13.31
CA TYR A 98 -11.58 -1.79 -13.29
C TYR A 98 -12.14 -2.25 -14.63
N LYS A 99 -11.87 -1.50 -15.71
CA LYS A 99 -12.35 -1.83 -17.06
C LYS A 99 -11.87 -3.22 -17.50
N ASP A 100 -10.61 -3.54 -17.23
CA ASP A 100 -10.00 -4.83 -17.57
C ASP A 100 -10.67 -5.99 -16.82
N LEU A 101 -11.00 -5.83 -15.53
CA LEU A 101 -11.73 -6.83 -14.73
C LEU A 101 -13.15 -7.05 -15.26
N VAL A 102 -13.89 -5.97 -15.54
CA VAL A 102 -15.25 -6.06 -16.09
C VAL A 102 -15.26 -6.81 -17.41
N ILE A 103 -14.33 -6.49 -18.31
CA ILE A 103 -14.20 -7.17 -19.60
C ILE A 103 -13.87 -8.66 -19.40
N LYS A 104 -12.94 -8.98 -18.49
CA LYS A 104 -12.54 -10.35 -18.18
C LYS A 104 -13.71 -11.18 -17.65
N GLN A 105 -14.51 -10.64 -16.74
CA GLN A 105 -15.65 -11.36 -16.15
C GLN A 105 -16.84 -11.48 -17.11
N ALA A 106 -17.02 -10.49 -18.00
CA ALA A 106 -18.04 -10.55 -19.04
C ALA A 106 -17.84 -11.74 -20.00
N GLY A 107 -16.59 -12.13 -20.29
CA GLY A 107 -16.27 -13.25 -21.19
C GLY A 107 -16.90 -13.04 -22.57
N ASP A 108 -17.75 -13.98 -23.00
CA ASP A 108 -18.41 -13.93 -24.33
C ASP A 108 -19.35 -12.72 -24.53
N LYS A 109 -19.73 -12.03 -23.43
CA LYS A 109 -20.52 -10.79 -23.45
C LYS A 109 -19.65 -9.52 -23.41
N LYS A 110 -18.37 -9.64 -23.77
CA LYS A 110 -17.39 -8.54 -23.77
C LYS A 110 -17.86 -7.34 -24.60
N ALA A 111 -18.45 -7.57 -25.78
CA ALA A 111 -18.87 -6.48 -26.67
C ALA A 111 -19.96 -5.60 -26.03
N GLU A 112 -20.93 -6.20 -25.34
CA GLU A 112 -21.95 -5.48 -24.59
C GLU A 112 -21.36 -4.75 -23.37
N ALA A 113 -20.45 -5.40 -22.64
CA ALA A 113 -19.77 -4.78 -21.50
C ALA A 113 -18.95 -3.55 -21.94
N GLU A 114 -18.24 -3.62 -23.07
CA GLU A 114 -17.51 -2.48 -23.63
C GLU A 114 -18.41 -1.31 -24.02
N LYS A 115 -19.59 -1.58 -24.60
CA LYS A 115 -20.57 -0.53 -24.92
C LYS A 115 -21.05 0.19 -23.66
N ILE A 116 -21.31 -0.56 -22.59
CA ILE A 116 -21.70 0.02 -21.30
C ILE A 116 -20.53 0.82 -20.70
N LEU A 117 -19.31 0.27 -20.66
CA LEU A 117 -18.14 0.99 -20.16
C LEU A 117 -17.87 2.29 -20.94
N LYS A 118 -18.09 2.32 -22.26
CA LYS A 118 -18.03 3.55 -23.07
C LYS A 118 -19.08 4.56 -22.67
N ALA A 119 -20.33 4.14 -22.43
CA ALA A 119 -21.39 5.04 -21.97
C ALA A 119 -21.06 5.67 -20.59
N TYR A 120 -20.33 4.96 -19.75
CA TYR A 120 -19.90 5.42 -18.42
C TYR A 120 -18.51 6.08 -18.40
N GLU A 121 -17.82 6.17 -19.54
CA GLU A 121 -16.43 6.61 -19.60
C GLU A 121 -16.21 8.01 -19.01
N LYS A 122 -17.10 8.95 -19.31
CA LYS A 122 -17.03 10.32 -18.76
C LYS A 122 -17.17 10.32 -17.24
N LYS A 123 -18.09 9.51 -16.69
CA LYS A 123 -18.29 9.38 -15.23
C LYS A 123 -17.09 8.70 -14.57
N LEU A 124 -16.57 7.62 -15.17
CA LEU A 124 -15.38 6.91 -14.69
C LEU A 124 -14.16 7.84 -14.64
N ASN A 125 -13.89 8.59 -15.71
CA ASN A 125 -12.76 9.53 -15.74
C ASN A 125 -12.91 10.72 -14.79
N ALA A 126 -14.13 11.02 -14.33
CA ALA A 126 -14.40 12.08 -13.37
C ALA A 126 -14.27 11.62 -11.90
N VAL A 127 -14.15 10.33 -11.63
CA VAL A 127 -14.00 9.77 -10.28
C VAL A 127 -12.82 10.41 -9.57
N LYS A 128 -13.02 10.80 -8.31
CA LYS A 128 -11.98 11.36 -7.45
C LYS A 128 -11.69 10.53 -6.21
N SER A 129 -12.59 9.63 -5.82
CA SER A 129 -12.48 8.85 -4.59
C SER A 129 -12.80 7.37 -4.82
N ASN A 130 -12.33 6.51 -3.92
CA ASN A 130 -12.66 5.08 -3.95
C ASN A 130 -14.18 4.88 -3.73
N LYS A 131 -14.81 5.71 -2.89
CA LYS A 131 -16.26 5.69 -2.66
C LYS A 131 -17.07 5.99 -3.92
N GLU A 132 -16.64 6.95 -4.72
CA GLU A 132 -17.27 7.24 -6.01
C GLU A 132 -17.08 6.09 -7.01
N LEU A 133 -15.88 5.51 -7.05
CA LEU A 133 -15.60 4.34 -7.88
C LEU A 133 -16.51 3.17 -7.50
N GLU A 134 -16.66 2.87 -6.21
CA GLU A 134 -17.56 1.83 -5.69
C GLU A 134 -19.00 2.00 -6.13
N LYS A 135 -19.51 3.23 -6.05
CA LYS A 135 -20.88 3.54 -6.46
C LYS A 135 -21.05 3.28 -7.96
N LEU A 136 -20.11 3.73 -8.79
CA LEU A 136 -20.15 3.51 -10.23
C LEU A 136 -19.97 2.03 -10.59
N THR A 137 -19.10 1.30 -9.90
CA THR A 137 -18.92 -0.14 -10.11
C THR A 137 -20.23 -0.89 -9.88
N LYS A 138 -20.96 -0.60 -8.80
CA LYS A 138 -22.28 -1.20 -8.55
C LYS A 138 -23.30 -0.86 -9.65
N GLU A 139 -23.35 0.40 -10.08
CA GLU A 139 -24.24 0.85 -11.16
C GLU A 139 -23.94 0.16 -12.50
N ILE A 140 -22.66 0.06 -12.86
CA ILE A 140 -22.22 -0.57 -14.12
C ILE A 140 -22.44 -2.07 -14.07
N ASN A 141 -22.09 -2.76 -12.97
CA ASN A 141 -22.32 -4.20 -12.83
C ASN A 141 -23.81 -4.53 -12.99
N ALA A 142 -24.68 -3.80 -12.29
CA ALA A 142 -26.13 -3.95 -12.41
C ALA A 142 -26.61 -3.74 -13.86
N LYS A 143 -26.07 -2.72 -14.55
CA LYS A 143 -26.43 -2.44 -15.95
C LYS A 143 -25.96 -3.52 -16.91
N ILE A 144 -24.79 -4.10 -16.69
CA ILE A 144 -24.30 -5.21 -17.50
C ILE A 144 -25.16 -6.44 -17.25
N THR A 145 -25.50 -6.75 -16.00
CA THR A 145 -26.39 -7.87 -15.69
C THR A 145 -27.78 -7.70 -16.28
N GLU A 146 -28.38 -6.50 -16.20
CA GLU A 146 -29.65 -6.16 -16.84
C GLU A 146 -29.61 -6.40 -18.36
N LYS A 147 -28.52 -6.01 -19.03
CA LYS A 147 -28.40 -6.11 -20.49
C LYS A 147 -27.97 -7.47 -21.02
N THR A 148 -27.17 -8.20 -20.25
CA THR A 148 -26.54 -9.45 -20.72
C THR A 148 -27.15 -10.71 -20.11
N GLY A 149 -27.94 -10.57 -19.03
CA GLY A 149 -28.44 -11.68 -18.23
C GLY A 149 -27.36 -12.39 -17.42
N LYS A 150 -26.09 -11.96 -17.52
CA LYS A 150 -24.95 -12.55 -16.82
C LYS A 150 -24.59 -11.70 -15.59
N SER A 151 -24.57 -12.34 -14.43
CA SER A 151 -24.10 -11.68 -13.20
C SER A 151 -22.60 -11.39 -13.31
N ILE A 152 -22.21 -10.16 -13.00
CA ILE A 152 -20.82 -9.71 -12.92
C ILE A 152 -20.61 -9.09 -11.53
N GLU A 153 -19.62 -9.58 -10.81
CA GLU A 153 -19.33 -9.20 -9.42
C GLU A 153 -17.93 -8.59 -9.29
N VAL A 154 -17.59 -7.63 -10.15
CA VAL A 154 -16.35 -6.86 -9.98
C VAL A 154 -16.48 -5.98 -8.74
N THR A 155 -15.52 -6.06 -7.82
CA THR A 155 -15.48 -5.20 -6.63
C THR A 155 -14.25 -4.30 -6.64
N THR A 156 -14.35 -3.12 -6.03
CA THR A 156 -13.21 -2.20 -5.91
C THR A 156 -12.09 -2.72 -5.02
N SER A 157 -12.39 -3.69 -4.16
CA SER A 157 -11.42 -4.44 -3.36
C SER A 157 -10.40 -5.18 -4.23
N GLU A 158 -10.79 -5.61 -5.43
CA GLU A 158 -9.90 -6.26 -6.42
C GLU A 158 -9.04 -5.23 -7.19
N ILE A 159 -9.32 -3.93 -7.02
CA ILE A 159 -8.73 -2.79 -7.73
C ILE A 159 -7.79 -2.00 -6.81
N GLU A 160 -7.71 -2.38 -5.52
CA GLU A 160 -6.74 -1.85 -4.56
C GLU A 160 -5.30 -2.19 -4.99
N THR A 161 -4.80 -1.35 -5.88
CA THR A 161 -3.49 -1.46 -6.54
C THR A 161 -2.40 -0.69 -5.77
N SER A 162 -2.76 -0.01 -4.68
CA SER A 162 -1.80 0.60 -3.78
C SER A 162 -1.21 -0.47 -2.85
N THR A 163 0.10 -0.66 -2.93
CA THR A 163 0.88 -1.65 -2.17
C THR A 163 0.79 -1.34 -0.66
N PRO A 164 0.98 -2.32 0.26
CA PRO A 164 0.97 -2.08 1.70
C PRO A 164 1.82 -0.88 2.17
N ALA A 165 2.94 -0.61 1.51
CA ALA A 165 3.80 0.56 1.76
C ALA A 165 3.07 1.92 1.58
N GLY A 166 2.17 2.04 0.60
CA GLY A 166 1.34 3.24 0.42
C GLY A 166 0.27 3.39 1.51
N LYS A 167 -0.21 2.26 2.06
CA LYS A 167 -1.16 2.23 3.20
C LYS A 167 -0.49 2.56 4.53
N GLU A 168 0.80 2.24 4.70
CA GLU A 168 1.58 2.57 5.90
C GLU A 168 1.73 4.09 6.09
N ILE A 169 1.94 4.83 5.00
CA ILE A 169 1.96 6.30 4.99
C ILE A 169 0.59 6.89 5.39
N GLN A 170 -0.52 6.23 5.03
CA GLN A 170 -1.87 6.63 5.45
C GLN A 170 -2.12 6.37 6.94
N LYS A 171 -1.63 5.25 7.49
CA LYS A 171 -1.79 4.88 8.90
C LYS A 171 -1.08 5.83 9.86
N GLN A 172 0.08 6.38 9.49
CA GLN A 172 0.80 7.36 10.32
C GLN A 172 0.03 8.67 10.56
N GLN A 173 -1.02 8.95 9.79
CA GLN A 173 -1.85 10.15 9.97
C GLN A 173 -3.13 9.95 10.79
N ALA A 174 -3.50 8.71 11.13
CA ALA A 174 -4.65 8.45 12.00
C ALA A 174 -4.30 8.56 13.50
N SER A 175 -3.03 8.79 13.85
CA SER A 175 -2.64 9.14 15.21
C SER A 175 -2.50 10.66 15.33
N PRO A 176 -3.25 11.35 16.21
CA PRO A 176 -2.95 12.73 16.51
C PRO A 176 -1.55 12.80 17.13
N ALA A 177 -0.67 13.60 16.53
CA ALA A 177 0.65 13.87 17.06
C ALA A 177 0.52 14.51 18.44
N SER A 178 0.71 13.74 19.52
CA SER A 178 1.01 14.33 20.82
C SER A 178 2.44 14.85 20.77
N SER A 179 2.61 16.14 20.50
CA SER A 179 3.87 16.82 20.75
C SER A 179 4.13 16.81 22.26
N ARG A 180 4.97 15.90 22.74
CA ARG A 180 5.61 16.07 24.06
C ARG A 180 6.77 17.03 23.88
N ASN A 181 6.46 18.32 23.98
CA ASN A 181 7.44 19.36 24.22
C ASN A 181 7.77 19.31 25.72
N SER A 182 8.86 18.64 26.11
CA SER A 182 9.38 18.73 27.47
C SER A 182 10.21 20.01 27.58
N GLY A 183 9.56 21.09 27.98
CA GLY A 183 10.20 22.33 28.42
C GLY A 183 9.98 22.52 29.91
N SER A 184 11.09 22.57 30.64
CA SER A 184 11.41 23.38 31.82
C SER A 184 10.29 23.87 32.74
N SER A 185 10.52 23.57 34.04
CA SER A 185 10.25 24.36 35.24
C SER A 185 8.95 25.17 35.30
N ALA A 186 8.02 24.68 36.12
CA ALA A 186 6.87 25.42 36.61
C ALA A 186 7.31 26.51 37.59
N GLU A 187 7.06 27.77 37.24
CA GLU A 187 6.77 28.83 38.21
C GLU A 187 5.30 29.23 38.06
N THR A 188 4.61 29.22 39.20
CA THR A 188 3.23 29.66 39.41
C THR A 188 3.00 31.09 38.93
N PRO A 189 1.76 31.43 38.49
CA PRO A 189 1.06 32.45 39.28
C PRO A 189 -0.45 32.21 39.46
N LYS A 190 -0.97 33.01 40.38
CA LYS A 190 -2.25 32.99 41.08
C LYS A 190 -3.39 33.69 40.29
N SER A 191 -4.61 33.17 40.52
CA SER A 191 -5.91 33.84 40.70
C SER A 191 -6.71 34.49 39.55
N ASN A 192 -7.99 34.05 39.53
CA ASN A 192 -9.28 34.74 39.32
C ASN A 192 -9.71 35.23 37.92
N SER A 193 -10.76 34.59 37.39
CA SER A 193 -12.08 35.23 37.16
C SER A 193 -13.12 34.18 36.74
N GLY A 194 -14.35 34.30 37.23
CA GLY A 194 -15.46 33.38 36.96
C GLY A 194 -16.27 33.76 35.72
N SER A 195 -16.87 32.77 35.06
CA SER A 195 -18.05 32.96 34.21
C SER A 195 -18.85 31.66 34.09
N SER A 196 -20.17 31.80 33.97
CA SER A 196 -21.23 30.79 33.96
C SER A 196 -20.99 29.56 33.08
N SER A 197 -21.15 28.36 33.65
CA SER A 197 -21.01 27.08 32.94
C SER A 197 -22.24 26.78 32.06
N SER A 198 -22.17 27.08 30.77
CA SER A 198 -22.97 26.36 29.78
C SER A 198 -22.47 24.91 29.73
N LYS A 199 -23.35 23.92 29.96
CA LYS A 199 -22.96 22.50 29.92
C LYS A 199 -22.32 22.18 28.57
N GLN A 200 -21.06 21.76 28.59
CA GLN A 200 -20.29 21.41 27.40
C GLN A 200 -20.68 20.01 26.94
N LYS A 201 -20.93 19.86 25.64
CA LYS A 201 -21.17 18.54 25.04
C LYS A 201 -19.82 17.81 24.90
N VAL A 202 -19.64 16.71 25.61
CA VAL A 202 -18.42 15.92 25.67
C VAL A 202 -18.69 14.53 25.11
N TRP A 203 -17.81 14.04 24.23
CA TRP A 203 -17.86 12.67 23.74
C TRP A 203 -17.23 11.74 24.78
N VAL A 204 -18.00 10.78 25.26
CA VAL A 204 -17.55 9.76 26.22
C VAL A 204 -17.40 8.45 25.47
N VAL A 205 -16.21 7.86 25.59
CA VAL A 205 -15.84 6.62 24.91
C VAL A 205 -16.29 5.43 25.75
N ASP A 206 -17.22 4.63 25.24
CA ASP A 206 -17.71 3.42 25.89
C ASP A 206 -16.84 2.21 25.56
N LYS A 207 -16.38 2.13 24.30
CA LYS A 207 -15.47 1.10 23.82
C LYS A 207 -14.41 1.72 22.93
N PRO A 208 -13.12 1.59 23.28
CA PRO A 208 -12.05 2.13 22.46
C PRO A 208 -12.00 1.40 21.11
N ALA A 209 -11.53 2.10 20.08
CA ALA A 209 -11.20 1.46 18.83
C ALA A 209 -10.16 0.35 19.06
N TRP A 210 -10.34 -0.79 18.39
CA TRP A 210 -9.44 -1.94 18.54
C TRP A 210 -9.26 -2.68 17.23
N THR A 211 -8.18 -3.47 17.15
CA THR A 211 -7.83 -4.24 15.95
C THR A 211 -7.82 -5.73 16.24
N GLU A 212 -8.47 -6.49 15.37
CA GLU A 212 -8.55 -7.94 15.42
C GLU A 212 -7.66 -8.55 14.33
N THR A 213 -6.81 -9.52 14.69
CA THR A 213 -6.09 -10.32 13.70
C THR A 213 -6.91 -11.55 13.35
N LYS A 214 -7.26 -11.70 12.08
CA LYS A 214 -7.92 -12.89 11.53
C LYS A 214 -7.01 -13.56 10.51
N TYR A 215 -7.32 -14.79 10.12
CA TYR A 215 -6.53 -15.56 9.16
C TYR A 215 -7.40 -15.90 7.95
N LYS A 216 -6.81 -15.79 6.75
CA LYS A 216 -7.42 -16.29 5.51
C LYS A 216 -6.48 -17.29 4.87
N THR A 217 -7.06 -18.31 4.24
CA THR A 217 -6.32 -19.26 3.43
C THR A 217 -5.98 -18.60 2.10
N GLU A 218 -4.68 -18.51 1.77
CA GLU A 218 -4.20 -18.07 0.48
C GLU A 218 -3.55 -19.26 -0.25
N THR A 219 -3.90 -19.41 -1.51
CA THR A 219 -3.30 -20.39 -2.41
C THR A 219 -2.10 -19.76 -3.11
N TYR A 220 -0.94 -20.40 -3.07
CA TYR A 220 0.27 -19.93 -3.73
C TYR A 220 0.88 -21.00 -4.63
N THR A 221 1.53 -20.60 -5.70
CA THR A 221 2.29 -21.50 -6.57
C THR A 221 3.76 -21.47 -6.20
N TYR A 222 4.41 -22.63 -6.27
CA TYR A 222 5.85 -22.76 -6.08
C TYR A 222 6.41 -23.79 -7.05
N THR A 223 7.67 -23.61 -7.43
CA THR A 223 8.37 -24.53 -8.33
C THR A 223 9.12 -25.57 -7.53
N VAL A 224 8.99 -26.84 -7.92
CA VAL A 224 9.83 -27.95 -7.49
C VAL A 224 10.55 -28.53 -8.70
N TYR A 225 11.62 -29.27 -8.48
CA TYR A 225 12.36 -29.93 -9.55
C TYR A 225 12.16 -31.43 -9.44
N ILE A 226 11.85 -32.09 -10.56
CA ILE A 226 11.58 -33.53 -10.60
C ILE A 226 12.71 -34.22 -11.36
N CYS A 227 13.27 -35.27 -10.77
CA CYS A 227 14.23 -36.15 -11.40
C CYS A 227 13.99 -37.60 -10.97
N GLY A 228 13.87 -38.52 -11.94
CA GLY A 228 13.67 -39.95 -11.65
C GLY A 228 12.43 -40.27 -10.80
N GLY A 229 11.39 -39.44 -10.87
CA GLY A 229 10.16 -39.59 -10.07
C GLY A 229 10.25 -39.03 -8.64
N ARG A 230 11.39 -38.46 -8.23
CA ARG A 230 11.54 -37.74 -6.95
C ARG A 230 11.40 -36.24 -7.13
N GLU A 231 10.82 -35.59 -6.13
CA GLU A 231 10.67 -34.13 -6.08
C GLU A 231 11.75 -33.51 -5.19
N PHE A 232 12.33 -32.41 -5.65
CA PHE A 232 13.37 -31.64 -4.98
C PHE A 232 12.92 -30.18 -4.83
N PRO A 233 13.17 -29.55 -3.67
CA PRO A 233 12.73 -28.17 -3.40
C PRO A 233 13.51 -27.12 -4.20
N ASP A 234 14.71 -27.46 -4.69
CA ASP A 234 15.59 -26.57 -5.44
C ASP A 234 16.33 -27.32 -6.56
N TYR A 235 16.90 -26.55 -7.49
CA TYR A 235 17.57 -27.10 -8.67
C TYR A 235 18.84 -27.87 -8.32
N ASP A 236 19.65 -27.35 -7.40
CA ASP A 236 20.97 -27.90 -7.08
C ASP A 236 20.84 -29.30 -6.46
N SER A 237 19.87 -29.47 -5.55
CA SER A 237 19.51 -30.76 -4.96
C SER A 237 19.03 -31.76 -6.02
N GLY A 238 18.21 -31.31 -6.98
CA GLY A 238 17.76 -32.15 -8.08
C GLY A 238 18.87 -32.49 -9.10
N TYR A 239 19.80 -31.57 -9.30
CA TYR A 239 20.94 -31.74 -10.20
C TYR A 239 22.00 -32.69 -9.64
N ALA A 240 22.28 -32.63 -8.34
CA ALA A 240 23.15 -33.59 -7.68
C ALA A 240 22.64 -35.04 -7.88
N TYR A 241 21.34 -35.27 -7.65
CA TYR A 241 20.73 -36.59 -7.86
C TYR A 241 20.68 -37.00 -9.34
N TYR A 242 20.49 -36.04 -10.26
CA TYR A 242 20.57 -36.29 -11.70
C TYR A 242 21.97 -36.79 -12.11
N CYS A 243 23.03 -36.19 -11.58
CA CYS A 243 24.41 -36.63 -11.82
C CYS A 243 24.66 -38.04 -11.28
N GLU A 244 24.22 -38.34 -10.05
CA GLU A 244 24.32 -39.70 -9.48
C GLU A 244 23.64 -40.77 -10.36
N LEU A 245 22.46 -40.47 -10.91
CA LEU A 245 21.76 -41.36 -11.83
C LEU A 245 22.50 -41.52 -13.16
N GLY A 246 23.12 -40.45 -13.66
CA GLY A 246 23.96 -40.47 -14.85
C GLY A 246 25.19 -41.36 -14.67
N ASP A 247 25.87 -41.26 -13.54
CA ASP A 247 27.04 -42.09 -13.19
C ASP A 247 26.66 -43.56 -13.01
N ALA A 248 25.43 -43.84 -12.54
CA ALA A 248 24.86 -45.18 -12.44
C ALA A 248 24.30 -45.71 -13.79
N GLY A 249 24.43 -44.97 -14.89
CA GLY A 249 23.94 -45.37 -16.22
C GLY A 249 22.42 -45.38 -16.35
N THR A 250 21.69 -44.73 -15.45
CA THR A 250 20.22 -44.69 -15.45
C THR A 250 19.72 -43.45 -16.22
N PRO A 251 18.98 -43.62 -17.33
CA PRO A 251 18.46 -42.49 -18.09
C PRO A 251 17.42 -41.73 -17.26
N SER A 252 17.72 -40.46 -16.97
CA SER A 252 16.82 -39.58 -16.22
C SER A 252 16.79 -38.18 -16.85
N ARG A 253 15.82 -37.35 -16.44
CA ARG A 253 15.71 -35.95 -16.86
C ARG A 253 15.36 -35.12 -15.64
N LEU A 254 16.05 -34.00 -15.47
CA LEU A 254 15.71 -32.98 -14.48
C LEU A 254 14.84 -31.92 -15.14
N TYR A 255 13.66 -31.66 -14.58
CA TYR A 255 12.76 -30.63 -15.10
C TYR A 255 11.99 -29.92 -13.98
N PRO A 256 11.63 -28.64 -14.16
CA PRO A 256 10.80 -27.92 -13.20
C PRO A 256 9.33 -28.34 -13.30
N SER A 257 8.64 -28.36 -12.17
CA SER A 257 7.20 -28.60 -12.06
C SER A 257 6.58 -27.55 -11.14
N THR A 258 5.47 -26.95 -11.57
CA THR A 258 4.75 -25.97 -10.75
C THR A 258 3.73 -26.70 -9.88
N LYS A 259 3.81 -26.48 -8.57
CA LYS A 259 2.88 -27.01 -7.57
C LYS A 259 2.12 -25.87 -6.91
N THR A 260 1.03 -26.22 -6.25
CA THR A 260 0.17 -25.28 -5.56
C THR A 260 0.08 -25.66 -4.09
N GLY A 261 0.39 -24.73 -3.21
CA GLY A 261 0.28 -24.86 -1.76
C GLY A 261 -0.81 -23.94 -1.20
N THR A 262 -1.20 -24.17 0.04
CA THR A 262 -2.06 -23.26 0.79
C THR A 262 -1.34 -22.80 2.05
N ARG A 263 -1.51 -21.54 2.42
CA ARG A 263 -0.96 -20.98 3.66
C ARG A 263 -1.99 -20.09 4.34
N GLN A 264 -1.96 -20.06 5.67
CA GLN A 264 -2.75 -19.10 6.44
C GLN A 264 -2.01 -17.77 6.49
N VAL A 265 -2.64 -16.72 5.99
CA VAL A 265 -2.10 -15.36 6.00
C VAL A 265 -2.91 -14.51 6.97
N PRO A 266 -2.28 -13.85 7.96
CA PRO A 266 -2.99 -12.97 8.86
C PRO A 266 -3.45 -11.70 8.12
N TYR A 267 -4.64 -11.21 8.47
CA TYR A 267 -5.16 -9.92 8.04
C TYR A 267 -5.80 -9.20 9.23
N THR A 268 -5.80 -7.87 9.20
CA THR A 268 -6.30 -7.04 10.29
C THR A 268 -7.70 -6.51 9.99
N VAL A 269 -8.62 -6.66 10.94
CA VAL A 269 -9.94 -6.02 10.95
C VAL A 269 -9.92 -4.92 12.00
N THR A 270 -10.23 -3.69 11.60
CA THR A 270 -10.33 -2.53 12.50
C THR A 270 -11.77 -2.34 12.95
N HIS A 271 -11.97 -2.27 14.26
CA HIS A 271 -13.25 -1.93 14.90
C HIS A 271 -13.18 -0.48 15.40
N PRO A 272 -14.10 0.41 14.99
CA PRO A 272 -14.07 1.82 15.40
C PRO A 272 -14.47 1.98 16.87
N GLU A 273 -14.13 3.15 17.41
CA GLU A 273 -14.54 3.58 18.74
C GLU A 273 -16.07 3.69 18.81
N GLN A 274 -16.65 3.24 19.93
CA GLN A 274 -18.05 3.44 20.25
C GLN A 274 -18.15 4.30 21.50
N GLY A 275 -19.08 5.24 21.48
CA GLY A 275 -19.30 6.17 22.58
C GLY A 275 -20.63 6.88 22.45
N HIS A 276 -20.87 7.80 23.37
CA HIS A 276 -22.05 8.64 23.39
C HIS A 276 -21.70 10.07 23.82
N TRP A 277 -22.62 11.01 23.56
CA TRP A 277 -22.45 12.39 23.97
C TRP A 277 -23.09 12.63 25.33
N GLU A 278 -22.33 13.15 26.28
CA GLU A 278 -22.83 13.67 27.57
C GLU A 278 -22.75 15.19 27.61
N TYR A 279 -23.60 15.84 28.42
CA TYR A 279 -23.50 17.27 28.70
C TYR A 279 -23.00 17.45 30.14
N ARG A 280 -21.82 18.07 30.30
CA ARG A 280 -21.21 18.36 31.60
C ARG A 280 -21.14 19.84 31.86
#